data_AF-W0A7L5-F1
#
_entry.id   AF-W0A7L5-F1
#
_cell.length_a   1.000
_cell.length_b   1.000
_cell.length_c   1.000
_cell.angle_alpha   90.00
_cell.angle_beta   90.00
_cell.angle_gamma   90.00
#
_symmetry.space_group_name_H-M   'P 1'
#
loop_
_entity.id
_entity.type
_entity.pdbx_description
1 polymer ?
#
loop_
_entity_poly.entity_id
_entity_poly.type
_entity_poly.pdbx_seq_one_letter_code
_entity_poly.pdbx_strand_id
1 'polypeptide(L)' 'MGELVDKIKGNVNEAVGKAKQAVGKERRDERLADEGAAQEVKGKGQQFAGKVKGALGDDI' A
#
# COMPACT_ATOMS: atom_id res chain seq x y z
N MET A 1 18.58 -1.85 -2.70
CA MET A 1 17.94 -2.11 -1.39
C MET A 1 16.94 -3.21 -1.67
N GLY A 2 17.08 -4.38 -1.04
CA GLY A 2 16.51 -5.62 -1.58
C GLY A 2 14.98 -5.60 -1.73
N GLU A 3 14.51 -6.13 -2.85
CA GLU A 3 13.11 -6.30 -3.24
C GLU A 3 12.19 -6.84 -2.13
N LEU A 4 12.74 -7.65 -1.22
CA LEU A 4 12.05 -8.16 -0.04
C LEU A 4 11.57 -7.03 0.90
N VAL A 5 12.41 -6.02 1.14
CA VAL A 5 12.09 -4.86 1.98
C VAL A 5 11.00 -4.02 1.32
N ASP A 6 11.05 -3.85 0.00
CA ASP A 6 10.07 -3.05 -0.74
C ASP A 6 8.72 -3.75 -0.86
N LYS A 7 8.70 -5.08 -1.07
CA LYS A 7 7.47 -5.90 -1.00
C LYS A 7 6.84 -5.86 0.40
N ILE A 8 7.65 -5.99 1.46
CA ILE A 8 7.16 -5.89 2.85
C ILE A 8 6.58 -4.50 3.11
N LYS A 9 7.28 -3.41 2.73
CA LYS A 9 6.78 -2.04 2.88
C LYS A 9 5.46 -1.81 2.11
N GLY A 10 5.35 -2.34 0.89
CA GLY A 10 4.11 -2.27 0.11
C GLY A 10 2.94 -2.97 0.79
N ASN A 11 3.17 -4.19 1.31
CA ASN A 11 2.16 -4.96 2.04
C ASN A 11 1.77 -4.28 3.38
N VAL A 12 2.72 -3.68 4.09
CA VAL A 12 2.47 -2.95 5.34
C VAL A 12 1.60 -1.72 5.08
N ASN A 13 1.90 -0.93 4.04
CA ASN A 13 1.08 0.23 3.67
C ASN A 13 -0.35 -0.17 3.27
N GLU A 14 -0.52 -1.31 2.58
CA GLU A 14 -1.86 -1.83 2.25
C GLU A 14 -2.62 -2.25 3.51
N ALA A 15 -1.95 -2.96 4.44
CA ALA A 15 -2.56 -3.40 5.69
C ALA A 15 -2.95 -2.21 6.59
N VAL A 16 -2.09 -1.20 6.71
CA VAL A 16 -2.37 0.04 7.46
C VAL A 16 -3.50 0.82 6.81
N GLY A 17 -3.53 0.93 5.48
CA GLY A 17 -4.61 1.57 4.74
C GLY A 17 -5.96 0.91 4.97
N LYS A 18 -6.03 -0.43 4.90
CA LYS A 18 -7.24 -1.22 5.21
C LYS A 18 -7.67 -1.06 6.66
N ALA A 19 -6.72 -1.06 7.60
CA ALA A 19 -7.01 -0.85 9.02
C ALA A 19 -7.62 0.54 9.27
N LYS A 20 -7.04 1.59 8.67
CA LYS A 20 -7.59 2.96 8.74
C LYS A 20 -8.99 3.05 8.13
N GLN A 21 -9.23 2.40 6.99
CA GLN A 21 -10.56 2.32 6.38
C GLN A 21 -11.58 1.64 7.29
N ALA A 22 -11.21 0.51 7.90
CA ALA A 22 -12.08 -0.24 8.80
C ALA A 22 -12.43 0.61 10.04
N VAL A 23 -11.41 1.16 10.70
CA VAL A 23 -11.60 2.02 11.89
C VAL A 23 -12.37 3.28 11.55
N GLY A 24 -12.10 3.91 10.40
CA GLY A 24 -12.79 5.12 9.94
C GLY A 24 -14.27 4.88 9.69
N LYS A 25 -14.61 3.79 9.00
CA LYS A 25 -16.01 3.38 8.79
C LYS A 25 -16.74 3.09 10.10
N GLU A 26 -16.07 2.42 11.03
CA GLU A 26 -16.64 2.07 12.33
C GLU A 26 -16.85 3.29 13.23
N ARG A 27 -15.95 4.27 13.16
CA ARG A 27 -16.01 5.53 13.92
C ARG A 27 -16.80 6.64 13.23
N ARG A 28 -17.35 6.40 12.02
CA ARG A 28 -17.92 7.44 11.13
C ARG A 28 -16.95 8.61 10.89
N ASP A 29 -15.66 8.32 10.82
CA ASP A 29 -14.61 9.27 10.47
C ASP A 29 -14.24 9.11 8.99
N GLU A 30 -14.93 9.87 8.15
CA GLU A 30 -14.74 9.87 6.69
C GLU A 30 -13.30 10.25 6.31
N ARG A 31 -12.63 11.13 7.09
CA ARG A 31 -11.25 11.52 6.82
C ARG A 31 -10.28 10.37 7.05
N LEU A 32 -10.48 9.61 8.12
CA LEU A 32 -9.65 8.43 8.42
C LEU A 32 -9.86 7.33 7.36
N ALA A 33 -11.10 7.16 6.90
CA ALA A 33 -11.41 6.22 5.84
C ALA A 33 -10.77 6.61 4.50
N ASP A 34 -10.85 7.89 4.12
CA ASP A 34 -10.24 8.42 2.90
C ASP A 34 -8.71 8.35 2.93
N GLU A 35 -8.08 8.67 4.07
CA GLU A 35 -6.63 8.49 4.24
C GLU A 35 -6.24 7.02 4.04
N GLY A 36 -7.01 6.10 4.60
CA GLY A 36 -6.76 4.67 4.44
C GLY A 36 -6.91 4.20 3.00
N ALA A 37 -7.90 4.72 2.27
CA ALA A 37 -8.11 4.44 0.85
C ALA A 37 -6.96 5.00 0.00
N ALA A 38 -6.54 6.24 0.27
CA ALA A 38 -5.41 6.86 -0.42
C ALA A 38 -4.08 6.10 -0.17
N GLN A 39 -3.84 5.63 1.06
CA GLN A 39 -2.66 4.83 1.39
C GLN A 39 -2.69 3.45 0.70
N GLU A 40 -3.85 2.81 0.61
CA GLU A 40 -4.02 1.55 -0.10
C GLU A 40 -3.72 1.71 -1.59
N VAL A 41 -4.30 2.73 -2.23
CA VAL A 41 -4.07 3.03 -3.66
C VAL A 41 -2.60 3.31 -3.92
N LYS A 42 -1.94 4.10 -3.06
CA LYS A 42 -0.51 4.38 -3.16
C LYS A 42 0.33 3.10 -3.03
N GLY A 43 0.02 2.25 -2.05
CA GLY A 43 0.71 0.98 -1.85
C GLY A 43 0.57 0.03 -3.04
N LYS A 44 -0.65 -0.09 -3.59
CA LYS A 44 -0.92 -0.87 -4.82
C LYS A 44 -0.20 -0.31 -6.03
N GLY A 45 -0.16 1.02 -6.19
CA GLY A 45 0.58 1.68 -7.26
C GLY A 45 2.08 1.41 -7.19
N GLN A 46 2.66 1.49 -5.99
CA GLN A 46 4.07 1.16 -5.75
C GLN A 46 4.37 -0.32 -6.03
N GLN A 47 3.50 -1.25 -5.61
CA GLN A 47 3.64 -2.66 -5.94
C GLN A 47 3.53 -2.93 -7.43
N PHE A 48 2.59 -2.27 -8.13
CA PHE A 48 2.44 -2.43 -9.57
C PHE A 48 3.68 -1.93 -10.30
N ALA A 49 4.15 -0.72 -9.96
CA ALA A 49 5.39 -0.18 -10.52
C ALA A 49 6.60 -1.08 -10.21
N GLY A 50 6.72 -1.59 -8.98
CA GLY A 50 7.78 -2.53 -8.60
C GLY A 50 7.70 -3.85 -9.36
N LYS A 51 6.50 -4.42 -9.55
CA LYS A 51 6.27 -5.62 -10.37
C LYS A 51 6.62 -5.40 -11.83
N VAL A 52 6.24 -4.26 -12.41
CA VAL A 52 6.59 -3.89 -13.79
C VAL A 52 8.10 -3.73 -13.92
N LYS A 53 8.76 -3.07 -12.96
CA LYS A 53 10.21 -2.86 -12.96
C LYS A 53 10.97 -4.18 -12.82
N GLY A 54 10.57 -5.05 -11.89
CA GLY A 54 11.14 -6.39 -11.72
C GLY A 54 10.91 -7.27 -12.95
N ALA A 55 9.71 -7.27 -13.53
CA ALA A 55 9.40 -8.04 -14.75
C ALA A 55 10.17 -7.55 -15.98
N LEU A 56 10.58 -6.28 -16.03
CA LEU A 56 11.41 -5.71 -17.10
C LEU A 56 12.91 -5.91 -16.87
N GLY A 57 13.32 -6.65 -15.86
CA GLY A 57 14.72 -7.07 -15.65
C GLY A 57 15.50 -6.25 -14.62
N ASP A 58 14.83 -5.46 -13.79
CA ASP A 58 15.44 -4.81 -12.62
C ASP A 58 15.38 -5.76 -11.41
N ASP A 59 15.96 -6.96 -11.55
CA ASP A 59 16.26 -7.87 -10.43
C ASP A 59 17.61 -7.44 -9.81
N ILE A 60 17.67 -6.31 -9.10
CA ILE A 60 18.81 -5.91 -8.23
C ILE A 60 18.32 -5.34 -6.88
#